data_AF-A0A9D8IKV9-F1
#
_entry.id   AF-A0A9D8IKV9-F1
#
_cell.length_a   1.000
_cell.length_b   1.000
_cell.length_c   1.000
_cell.angle_alpha   90.00
_cell.angle_beta   90.00
_cell.angle_gamma   90.00
#
_symmetry.space_group_name_H-M   'P 1'
#
loop_
_entity.id
_entity.type
_entity.pdbx_description
1 polymer ?
#
loop_
_entity_poly.entity_id
_entity_poly.type
_entity_poly.pdbx_seq_one_letter_code
_entity_poly.pdbx_strand_id
1 'polypeptide(L)'
;MMLYVKRVRLSLNKLLAGRSAPAVAMPLPQATRLQHPTSAFRFQEADSMTGAHRQTRGAFTLIELLVVIAIIAILIGLLVPAVQKVRAAAARAQSLNNLKQMGLALHGYHDSHQALPPGISSNVSPGWTYNPAHPLGTNQAASESGPGWSLFAHLLPYLEQHGVYSRIRFDLPISHPLNQVARESQVKTFVDPGDTEPKLIGITDSGDPPNAVNAPTMITRAAVCSYAGCLGTLAYEEQPFTGVFHRNSKIRITDITDGTSMTIGIGERMSRHTESSWVGLVPGAELVYAPTAARYNPSQPSFQFRPAITAILVHVRSSAPSDQGSPGGFIGPHAAGTQFLNMDGSCRIISANASPSVFRALCTRSGGEILPEGQGY
;
A
#
# COMPACT_ATOMS: atom_id res chain seq x y z
N MET A 1 -21.27 32.08 5.99
CA MET A 1 -20.65 30.94 6.69
C MET A 1 -20.69 31.11 8.23
N MET A 2 -21.84 31.47 8.80
CA MET A 2 -21.98 31.67 10.27
C MET A 2 -23.31 31.15 10.83
N LEU A 3 -24.22 30.68 9.95
CA LEU A 3 -25.53 30.12 10.30
C LEU A 3 -25.56 28.57 10.29
N TYR A 4 -24.59 27.91 9.66
CA TYR A 4 -24.53 26.43 9.61
C TYR A 4 -23.90 25.82 10.87
N VAL A 5 -22.98 26.54 11.53
CA VAL A 5 -22.30 26.09 12.76
C VAL A 5 -23.22 26.18 14.00
N LYS A 6 -24.23 27.06 13.98
CA LYS A 6 -25.18 27.22 15.10
C LYS A 6 -26.23 26.10 15.18
N ARG A 7 -26.58 25.44 14.06
CA ARG A 7 -27.60 24.37 14.04
C ARG A 7 -27.07 23.01 14.51
N VAL A 8 -25.80 22.70 14.29
CA VAL A 8 -25.20 21.43 14.76
C VAL A 8 -24.97 21.45 16.28
N ARG A 9 -24.66 22.62 16.86
CA ARG A 9 -24.42 22.77 18.31
C ARG A 9 -25.68 22.65 19.17
N LEU A 10 -26.86 22.89 18.60
CA LEU A 10 -28.16 22.79 19.30
C LEU A 10 -28.77 21.38 19.26
N SER A 11 -28.30 20.51 18.36
CA SER A 11 -28.78 19.12 18.27
C SER A 11 -27.97 18.17 19.18
N LEU A 12 -26.71 18.50 19.49
CA LEU A 12 -25.88 17.71 20.41
C LEU A 12 -26.27 17.88 21.90
N ASN A 13 -26.77 19.06 22.29
CA ASN A 13 -27.13 19.33 23.69
C ASN A 13 -28.48 18.72 24.11
N LYS A 14 -29.31 18.26 23.17
CA LYS A 14 -30.58 17.56 23.48
C LYS A 14 -30.46 16.04 23.59
N LEU A 15 -29.29 15.46 23.28
CA LEU A 15 -29.02 14.03 23.49
C LEU A 15 -28.33 13.70 24.82
N LEU A 16 -27.93 14.73 25.60
CA LEU A 16 -27.19 14.55 26.85
C LEU A 16 -28.01 14.89 28.11
N ALA A 17 -29.31 15.15 27.98
CA ALA A 17 -30.19 15.47 29.10
C ALA A 17 -31.33 14.44 29.19
N GLY A 18 -31.13 13.39 29.98
CA GLY A 18 -32.24 12.56 30.46
C GLY A 18 -31.98 11.06 30.46
N ARG A 19 -31.36 10.55 31.54
CA ARG A 19 -31.84 9.41 32.34
C ARG A 19 -30.80 9.09 33.42
N SER A 20 -31.08 9.60 34.62
CA SER A 20 -30.48 9.15 35.87
C SER A 20 -31.04 7.76 36.23
N ALA A 21 -30.17 6.75 36.25
CA ALA A 21 -30.44 5.46 36.87
C ALA A 21 -29.71 5.41 38.23
N PRO A 22 -30.29 4.79 39.28
CA PRO A 22 -29.71 4.79 40.61
C PRO A 22 -28.45 3.90 40.65
N ALA A 23 -27.41 4.40 41.31
CA ALA A 23 -26.20 3.66 41.59
C ALA A 23 -26.48 2.51 42.57
N VAL A 24 -26.42 1.27 42.08
CA VAL A 24 -26.32 0.08 42.93
C VAL A 24 -24.86 -0.06 43.33
N ALA A 25 -24.57 0.11 44.63
CA ALA A 25 -23.25 -0.10 45.19
C ALA A 25 -22.88 -1.59 45.10
N MET A 26 -21.89 -1.92 44.28
CA MET A 26 -21.19 -3.21 44.32
C MET A 26 -20.19 -3.22 45.49
N PRO A 27 -20.23 -4.20 46.40
CA PRO A 27 -19.18 -4.36 47.40
C PRO A 27 -17.89 -4.86 46.76
N LEU A 28 -16.75 -4.29 47.15
CA LEU A 28 -15.42 -4.78 46.82
C LEU A 28 -15.22 -6.20 47.40
N PRO A 29 -14.59 -7.15 46.68
CA PRO A 29 -14.24 -8.45 47.26
C PRO A 29 -13.15 -8.25 48.32
N GLN A 30 -13.45 -8.65 49.55
CA GLN A 30 -12.47 -8.72 50.63
C GLN A 30 -11.48 -9.86 50.35
N ALA A 31 -10.18 -9.59 50.49
CA ALA A 31 -9.14 -10.60 50.41
C ALA A 31 -9.34 -11.66 51.50
N THR A 32 -9.81 -12.84 51.11
CA THR A 32 -9.98 -13.97 52.02
C THR A 32 -8.61 -14.66 52.21
N ARG A 33 -8.04 -14.56 53.42
CA ARG A 33 -6.89 -15.38 53.83
C ARG A 33 -7.27 -16.86 53.71
N LEU A 34 -6.62 -17.59 52.81
CA LEU A 34 -6.66 -19.04 52.83
C LEU A 34 -5.87 -19.55 54.04
N GLN A 35 -6.57 -20.02 55.06
CA GLN A 35 -6.01 -20.85 56.12
C GLN A 35 -5.85 -22.26 55.58
N HIS A 36 -4.63 -22.80 55.58
CA HIS A 36 -4.39 -24.20 55.28
C HIS A 36 -4.74 -25.06 56.50
N PRO A 37 -5.55 -26.14 56.35
CA PRO A 37 -5.77 -27.10 57.41
C PRO A 37 -4.55 -28.03 57.55
N THR A 38 -3.98 -28.05 58.74
CA THR A 38 -3.04 -29.09 59.19
C THR A 38 -3.81 -30.41 59.28
N SER A 39 -3.62 -31.30 58.31
CA SER A 39 -4.04 -32.70 58.41
C SER A 39 -2.81 -33.58 58.54
N ALA A 40 -2.71 -34.24 59.69
CA ALA A 40 -1.71 -35.25 59.97
C ALA A 40 -2.10 -36.54 59.23
N PHE A 41 -1.35 -36.89 58.20
CA PHE A 41 -1.39 -38.21 57.58
C PHE A 41 -0.13 -39.00 57.95
N ARG A 42 -0.32 -39.98 58.83
CA ARG A 42 0.62 -41.05 59.15
C ARG A 42 0.79 -41.93 57.90
N PHE A 43 2.00 -42.09 57.41
CA PHE A 43 2.34 -43.15 56.46
C PHE A 43 3.09 -44.26 57.18
N GLN A 44 2.54 -45.47 57.06
CA GLN A 44 3.17 -46.73 57.41
C GLN A 44 4.37 -46.99 56.51
N GLU A 45 5.47 -47.40 57.14
CA GLU A 45 6.60 -48.08 56.51
C GLU A 45 6.14 -49.34 55.79
N ALA A 46 6.50 -49.43 54.51
CA ALA A 46 6.56 -50.68 53.77
C ALA A 46 7.94 -50.72 53.09
N ASP A 47 8.83 -51.52 53.67
CA ASP A 47 10.07 -51.96 53.04
C ASP A 47 9.76 -52.81 51.80
N SER A 48 10.30 -52.42 50.65
CA SER A 48 10.50 -53.34 49.53
C SER A 48 11.65 -52.87 48.64
N MET A 49 12.75 -53.64 48.67
CA MET A 49 13.96 -53.47 47.88
C MET A 49 13.70 -53.54 46.37
N THR A 50 14.21 -52.57 45.60
CA THR A 50 14.70 -52.78 44.22
C THR A 50 15.78 -51.73 43.90
N GLY A 51 16.87 -52.17 43.27
CA GLY A 51 18.16 -51.47 43.24
C GLY A 51 18.16 -50.04 42.70
N ALA A 52 18.74 -49.14 43.49
CA ALA A 52 19.10 -47.80 43.04
C ALA A 52 20.26 -47.89 42.04
N HIS A 53 19.94 -47.82 40.76
CA HIS A 53 20.94 -47.46 39.74
C HIS A 53 21.45 -46.06 40.11
N ARG A 54 22.67 -45.99 40.67
CA ARG A 54 23.34 -44.73 40.95
C ARG A 54 23.56 -44.03 39.62
N GLN A 55 22.63 -43.17 39.21
CA GLN A 55 22.80 -42.31 38.05
C GLN A 55 23.97 -41.39 38.38
N THR A 56 25.14 -41.74 37.86
CA THR A 56 26.31 -40.87 37.85
C THR A 56 25.91 -39.63 37.08
N ARG A 57 25.65 -38.52 37.79
CA ARG A 57 25.54 -37.22 37.16
C ARG A 57 26.91 -36.89 36.58
N GLY A 58 27.07 -37.08 35.27
CA GLY A 58 28.29 -36.68 34.57
C GLY A 58 28.50 -35.19 34.78
N ALA A 59 29.65 -34.82 35.34
CA ALA A 59 30.06 -33.43 35.42
C ALA A 59 30.40 -32.97 33.99
N PHE A 60 29.67 -31.98 33.48
CA PHE A 60 29.91 -31.41 32.15
C PHE A 60 31.24 -30.66 32.17
N THR A 61 32.15 -30.97 31.25
CA THR A 61 33.43 -30.28 31.16
C THR A 61 33.26 -28.93 30.46
N LEU A 62 34.11 -27.96 30.80
CA LEU A 62 34.15 -26.65 30.14
C LEU A 62 34.31 -26.79 28.62
N ILE A 63 35.10 -27.78 28.18
CA ILE A 63 35.38 -28.05 26.77
C ILE A 63 34.12 -28.53 26.06
N GLU A 64 33.36 -29.46 26.64
CA GLU A 64 32.09 -29.93 26.05
C GLU A 64 31.09 -28.79 25.89
N LEU A 65 30.99 -27.90 26.89
CA LEU A 65 30.13 -26.72 26.79
C LEU A 65 30.60 -25.78 25.68
N LEU A 66 31.91 -25.52 25.59
CA LEU A 66 32.50 -24.66 24.57
C LEU A 66 32.26 -25.18 23.14
N VAL A 67 32.39 -26.49 22.92
CA VAL A 67 32.16 -27.11 21.62
C VAL A 67 30.69 -26.99 21.22
N VAL A 68 29.75 -27.22 22.14
CA VAL A 68 28.32 -27.11 21.87
C VAL A 68 27.95 -25.67 21.48
N ILE A 69 28.40 -24.67 22.23
CA ILE A 69 28.12 -23.26 21.87
C ILE A 69 28.78 -22.88 20.54
N ALA A 70 29.97 -23.40 20.23
CA ALA A 70 30.65 -23.14 18.96
C ALA A 70 29.86 -23.72 17.76
N ILE A 71 29.35 -24.95 17.89
CA ILE A 71 28.50 -25.58 16.86
C ILE A 71 27.21 -24.77 16.69
N ILE A 72 26.53 -24.40 17.77
CA ILE A 72 25.30 -23.58 17.70
C ILE A 72 25.59 -22.23 17.04
N ALA A 73 26.69 -21.57 17.38
CA ALA A 73 27.08 -20.29 16.79
C ALA A 73 27.33 -20.42 15.27
N ILE A 74 28.01 -21.49 14.83
CA ILE A 74 28.22 -21.77 13.40
C ILE A 74 26.88 -22.03 12.70
N LEU A 75 26.02 -22.86 13.29
CA LEU A 75 24.70 -23.18 12.71
C LEU A 75 23.84 -21.92 12.57
N ILE A 76 23.75 -21.08 13.61
CA ILE A 76 23.01 -19.81 13.55
C ILE A 76 23.64 -18.87 12.52
N GLY A 77 24.98 -18.78 12.49
CA GLY A 77 25.72 -17.96 11.52
C GLY A 77 25.41 -18.32 10.06
N LEU A 78 25.19 -19.60 9.77
CA LEU A 78 24.80 -20.08 8.44
C LEU A 78 23.29 -19.99 8.18
N LEU A 79 22.45 -20.14 9.21
CA LEU A 79 20.99 -20.14 9.10
C LEU A 79 20.40 -18.75 8.88
N VAL A 80 20.89 -17.72 9.58
CA VAL A 80 20.30 -16.36 9.51
C VAL A 80 20.29 -15.80 8.08
N PRO A 81 21.42 -15.81 7.33
CA PRO A 81 21.43 -15.34 5.94
C PRO A 81 20.53 -16.18 5.02
N ALA A 82 20.46 -17.50 5.25
CA ALA A 82 19.64 -18.39 4.44
C ALA A 82 18.14 -18.13 4.63
N VAL A 83 17.68 -18.01 5.87
CA VAL A 83 16.28 -17.70 6.19
C VAL A 83 15.86 -16.35 5.60
N GLN A 84 16.74 -15.35 5.63
CA GLN A 84 16.47 -14.04 5.01
C GLN A 84 16.29 -14.14 3.50
N LYS A 85 17.17 -14.88 2.80
CA LYS A 85 17.05 -15.13 1.36
C LYS A 85 15.74 -15.83 1.02
N VAL A 86 15.34 -16.83 1.80
CA VAL A 86 14.06 -17.55 1.61
C VAL A 86 12.87 -16.61 1.82
N ARG A 87 12.88 -15.78 2.88
CA ARG A 87 11.81 -14.80 3.13
C ARG A 87 11.68 -13.78 2.00
N ALA A 88 12.79 -13.24 1.50
CA ALA A 88 12.77 -12.31 0.38
C ALA A 88 12.23 -12.95 -0.91
N ALA A 89 12.57 -14.23 -1.17
CA ALA A 89 12.03 -14.96 -2.30
C ALA A 89 10.52 -15.24 -2.17
N ALA A 90 10.05 -15.57 -0.96
CA ALA A 90 8.63 -15.77 -0.68
C ALA A 90 7.83 -14.46 -0.82
N ALA A 91 8.36 -13.33 -0.34
CA ALA A 91 7.75 -12.01 -0.52
C ALA A 91 7.57 -11.69 -2.01
N ARG A 92 8.64 -11.88 -2.82
CA ARG A 92 8.59 -11.70 -4.28
C ARG A 92 7.54 -12.57 -4.95
N ALA A 93 7.52 -13.86 -4.63
CA ALA A 93 6.55 -14.80 -5.19
C ALA A 93 5.10 -14.43 -4.81
N GLN A 94 4.88 -13.93 -3.59
CA GLN A 94 3.57 -13.46 -3.16
C GLN A 94 3.15 -12.18 -3.88
N SER A 95 4.07 -11.22 -4.08
CA SER A 95 3.78 -10.01 -4.86
C SER A 95 3.45 -10.34 -6.32
N LEU A 96 4.14 -11.31 -6.92
CA LEU A 96 3.80 -11.83 -8.25
C LEU A 96 2.38 -12.40 -8.29
N ASN A 97 1.98 -13.14 -7.26
CA ASN A 97 0.63 -13.69 -7.16
C ASN A 97 -0.42 -12.58 -6.95
N ASN A 98 -0.11 -11.52 -6.19
CA ASN A 98 -0.97 -10.36 -6.04
C ASN A 98 -1.23 -9.67 -7.40
N LEU A 99 -0.17 -9.45 -8.20
CA LEU A 99 -0.29 -8.92 -9.56
C LEU A 99 -1.16 -9.80 -10.45
N LYS A 100 -0.97 -11.13 -10.41
CA LYS A 100 -1.82 -12.07 -11.16
C LYS A 100 -3.29 -12.02 -10.73
N GLN A 101 -3.57 -11.90 -9.43
CA GLN A 101 -4.93 -11.72 -8.93
C GLN A 101 -5.55 -10.41 -9.45
N MET A 102 -4.79 -9.32 -9.49
CA MET A 102 -5.25 -8.06 -10.09
C MET A 102 -5.46 -8.17 -11.61
N GLY A 103 -4.64 -8.97 -12.32
CA GLY A 103 -4.85 -9.26 -13.73
C GLY A 103 -6.17 -9.99 -14.00
N LEU A 104 -6.46 -11.03 -13.22
CA LEU A 104 -7.76 -11.72 -13.29
C LEU A 104 -8.92 -10.77 -12.97
N ALA A 105 -8.76 -9.92 -11.95
CA ALA A 105 -9.76 -8.93 -11.59
C ALA A 105 -10.00 -7.88 -12.70
N LEU A 106 -8.94 -7.43 -13.39
CA LEU A 106 -9.05 -6.52 -14.52
C LEU A 106 -9.84 -7.13 -15.68
N HIS A 107 -9.56 -8.39 -16.03
CA HIS A 107 -10.30 -9.09 -17.07
C HIS A 107 -11.77 -9.33 -16.65
N GLY A 108 -12.04 -9.71 -15.40
CA GLY A 108 -13.41 -9.84 -14.88
C GLY A 108 -14.19 -8.52 -14.88
N TYR A 109 -13.53 -7.40 -14.56
CA TYR A 109 -14.12 -6.07 -14.71
C TYR A 109 -14.43 -5.77 -16.19
N HIS A 110 -13.47 -6.02 -17.08
CA HIS A 110 -13.65 -5.79 -18.50
C HIS A 110 -14.79 -6.63 -19.10
N ASP A 111 -14.92 -7.90 -18.72
CA ASP A 111 -15.98 -8.77 -19.23
C ASP A 111 -17.38 -8.24 -18.90
N SER A 112 -17.55 -7.67 -17.71
CA SER A 112 -18.84 -7.12 -17.24
C SER A 112 -19.10 -5.68 -17.67
N HIS A 113 -18.06 -4.87 -17.85
CA HIS A 113 -18.18 -3.42 -18.15
C HIS A 113 -17.83 -3.07 -19.61
N GLN A 114 -17.34 -4.03 -20.39
CA GLN A 114 -16.87 -3.88 -21.77
C GLN A 114 -15.77 -2.82 -21.95
N ALA A 115 -15.05 -2.51 -20.87
CA ALA A 115 -13.91 -1.61 -20.80
C ALA A 115 -13.13 -1.90 -19.51
N LEU A 116 -11.84 -1.59 -19.50
CA LEU A 116 -11.02 -1.58 -18.30
C LEU A 116 -11.50 -0.50 -17.33
N PRO A 117 -11.28 -0.68 -16.01
CA PRO A 117 -11.69 0.32 -15.03
C PRO A 117 -10.95 1.64 -15.28
N PRO A 118 -11.60 2.79 -15.02
CA PRO A 118 -10.90 4.06 -15.07
C PRO A 118 -9.77 4.06 -14.05
N GLY A 119 -8.61 4.62 -14.42
CA GLY A 119 -7.50 4.79 -13.48
C GLY A 119 -7.93 5.53 -12.22
N ILE A 120 -8.68 6.62 -12.41
CA ILE A 120 -9.40 7.39 -11.38
C ILE A 120 -10.73 7.89 -11.95
N SER A 121 -11.79 7.86 -11.14
CA SER A 121 -13.11 8.44 -11.44
C SER A 121 -13.28 9.79 -10.74
N SER A 122 -13.18 10.90 -11.48
CA SER A 122 -13.30 12.24 -10.92
C SER A 122 -13.95 13.26 -11.87
N ASN A 123 -14.69 14.20 -11.30
CA ASN A 123 -15.20 15.36 -12.04
C ASN A 123 -14.13 16.44 -12.11
N VAL A 124 -13.67 16.75 -13.33
CA VAL A 124 -12.73 17.85 -13.61
C VAL A 124 -13.52 19.08 -14.04
N SER A 125 -13.14 20.25 -13.51
CA SER A 125 -13.70 21.53 -13.91
C SER A 125 -13.60 21.72 -15.43
N PRO A 126 -14.70 22.10 -16.10
CA PRO A 126 -14.68 22.36 -17.55
C PRO A 126 -13.61 23.40 -17.91
N GLY A 127 -12.86 23.14 -18.99
CA GLY A 127 -11.86 24.07 -19.53
C GLY A 127 -10.46 23.97 -18.92
N TRP A 128 -10.22 23.08 -17.95
CA TRP A 128 -8.84 22.80 -17.53
C TRP A 128 -8.04 22.20 -18.69
N THR A 129 -6.91 22.83 -19.00
CA THR A 129 -5.97 22.39 -20.04
C THR A 129 -4.56 22.51 -19.47
N TYR A 130 -3.71 21.52 -19.72
CA TYR A 130 -2.30 21.59 -19.35
C TYR A 130 -1.63 22.79 -20.01
N ASN A 131 -0.96 23.63 -19.21
CA ASN A 131 -0.16 24.74 -19.70
C ASN A 131 1.34 24.45 -19.48
N PRO A 132 2.14 24.14 -20.52
CA PRO A 132 3.57 23.83 -20.34
C PRO A 132 4.38 25.03 -19.83
N ALA A 133 3.87 26.26 -19.94
CA ALA A 133 4.48 27.48 -19.42
C ALA A 133 3.99 27.88 -18.01
N HIS A 134 3.21 27.03 -17.33
CA HIS A 134 2.72 27.33 -15.98
C HIS A 134 3.89 27.47 -14.98
N PRO A 135 3.82 28.38 -14.00
CA PRO A 135 4.89 28.58 -13.01
C PRO A 135 5.24 27.32 -12.19
N LEU A 136 4.29 26.39 -12.05
CA LEU A 136 4.48 25.10 -11.36
C LEU A 136 5.12 24.02 -12.23
N GLY A 137 5.31 24.27 -13.53
CA GLY A 137 5.78 23.28 -14.50
C GLY A 137 4.88 22.05 -14.55
N THR A 138 5.49 20.85 -14.53
CA THR A 138 4.80 19.56 -14.39
C THR A 138 4.40 19.32 -12.92
N ASN A 139 3.52 20.16 -12.36
CA ASN A 139 2.79 19.95 -11.09
C ASN A 139 1.44 20.68 -11.03
N GLN A 140 0.77 20.84 -12.18
CA GLN A 140 -0.55 21.47 -12.27
C GLN A 140 -1.66 20.48 -11.90
N ALA A 141 -2.13 20.50 -10.65
CA ALA A 141 -3.32 19.74 -10.30
C ALA A 141 -4.51 20.19 -11.16
N ALA A 142 -5.26 19.22 -11.70
CA ALA A 142 -6.55 19.52 -12.29
C ALA A 142 -7.51 19.99 -11.17
N SER A 143 -8.35 20.98 -11.46
CA SER A 143 -9.40 21.38 -10.52
C SER A 143 -10.46 20.28 -10.49
N GLU A 144 -10.39 19.41 -9.48
CA GLU A 144 -11.23 18.22 -9.33
C GLU A 144 -12.21 18.37 -8.17
N SER A 145 -13.42 17.80 -8.31
CA SER A 145 -14.46 17.85 -7.26
C SER A 145 -14.83 16.48 -6.68
N GLY A 146 -14.14 15.41 -7.08
CA GLY A 146 -14.38 14.03 -6.62
C GLY A 146 -15.35 13.25 -7.51
N PRO A 147 -15.77 12.03 -7.12
CA PRO A 147 -15.49 11.38 -5.83
C PRO A 147 -14.05 10.84 -5.70
N GLY A 148 -13.37 10.58 -6.82
CA GLY A 148 -11.93 10.32 -6.89
C GLY A 148 -11.50 8.84 -6.86
N TRP A 149 -12.43 7.88 -6.85
CA TRP A 149 -12.11 6.45 -6.66
C TRP A 149 -11.19 5.88 -7.74
N SER A 150 -10.21 5.07 -7.34
CA SER A 150 -9.21 4.48 -8.25
C SER A 150 -9.71 3.22 -8.96
N LEU A 151 -8.92 2.74 -9.93
CA LEU A 151 -9.08 1.39 -10.50
C LEU A 151 -9.16 0.31 -9.41
N PHE A 152 -8.34 0.38 -8.35
CA PHE A 152 -8.25 -0.66 -7.33
C PHE A 152 -9.54 -0.77 -6.52
N ALA A 153 -10.22 0.36 -6.26
CA ALA A 153 -11.53 0.36 -5.62
C ALA A 153 -12.59 -0.35 -6.48
N HIS A 154 -12.49 -0.21 -7.81
CA HIS A 154 -13.35 -0.89 -8.77
C HIS A 154 -13.03 -2.39 -8.93
N LEU A 155 -11.80 -2.82 -8.58
CA LEU A 155 -11.38 -4.24 -8.63
C LEU A 155 -11.82 -5.06 -7.42
N LEU A 156 -12.20 -4.42 -6.30
CA LEU A 156 -12.56 -5.12 -5.06
C LEU A 156 -13.58 -6.27 -5.22
N PRO A 157 -14.68 -6.14 -6.01
CA PRO A 157 -15.64 -7.23 -6.20
C PRO A 157 -15.03 -8.46 -6.87
N TYR A 158 -14.02 -8.27 -7.71
CA TYR A 158 -13.33 -9.34 -8.46
C TYR A 158 -12.10 -9.90 -7.72
N LEU A 159 -11.83 -9.38 -6.51
CA LEU A 159 -10.75 -9.81 -5.62
C LEU A 159 -11.30 -10.44 -4.33
N GLU A 160 -12.56 -10.88 -4.34
CA GLU A 160 -13.25 -11.42 -3.16
C GLU A 160 -13.29 -10.42 -1.98
N GLN A 161 -13.27 -9.12 -2.27
CA GLN A 161 -13.33 -8.04 -1.26
C GLN A 161 -14.72 -7.38 -1.17
N HIS A 162 -15.80 -8.15 -1.36
CA HIS A 162 -17.17 -7.64 -1.33
C HIS A 162 -17.51 -6.92 -0.01
N GLY A 163 -16.97 -7.39 1.13
CA GLY A 163 -17.17 -6.77 2.44
C GLY A 163 -16.57 -5.35 2.57
N VAL A 164 -15.52 -5.01 1.81
CA VAL A 164 -14.98 -3.64 1.73
C VAL A 164 -15.78 -2.84 0.71
N TYR A 165 -16.02 -3.42 -0.47
CA TYR A 165 -16.72 -2.76 -1.57
C TYR A 165 -18.12 -2.26 -1.18
N SER A 166 -18.91 -3.11 -0.52
CA SER A 166 -20.27 -2.78 -0.05
C SER A 166 -20.35 -1.60 0.93
N ARG A 167 -19.23 -1.23 1.56
CA ARG A 167 -19.14 -0.08 2.47
C ARG A 167 -18.76 1.23 1.75
N ILE A 168 -18.37 1.16 0.48
CA ILE A 168 -17.99 2.34 -0.30
C ILE A 168 -19.25 3.07 -0.79
N ARG A 169 -19.33 4.35 -0.44
CA ARG A 169 -20.26 5.31 -1.04
C ARG A 169 -19.57 6.02 -2.20
N PHE A 170 -19.70 5.44 -3.40
CA PHE A 170 -19.12 5.99 -4.63
C PHE A 170 -19.73 7.35 -5.02
N ASP A 171 -20.90 7.68 -4.49
CA ASP A 171 -21.58 8.96 -4.66
C ASP A 171 -20.99 10.09 -3.78
N LEU A 172 -20.11 9.76 -2.83
CA LEU A 172 -19.51 10.71 -1.89
C LEU A 172 -17.99 10.83 -2.09
N PRO A 173 -17.38 11.98 -1.72
CA PRO A 173 -15.93 12.12 -1.73
C PRO A 173 -15.23 11.03 -0.92
N ILE A 174 -14.03 10.63 -1.36
CA ILE A 174 -13.20 9.68 -0.61
C ILE A 174 -12.98 10.11 0.82
N SER A 175 -12.85 11.41 1.13
CA SER A 175 -12.61 11.93 2.49
C SER A 175 -13.86 11.97 3.39
N HIS A 176 -15.06 11.70 2.86
CA HIS A 176 -16.30 11.79 3.63
C HIS A 176 -16.32 10.81 4.82
N PRO A 177 -16.81 11.16 6.02
CA PRO A 177 -16.79 10.28 7.20
C PRO A 177 -17.42 8.89 6.98
N LEU A 178 -18.49 8.80 6.18
CA LEU A 178 -19.13 7.51 5.86
C LEU A 178 -18.21 6.54 5.10
N ASN A 179 -17.22 7.05 4.38
CA ASN A 179 -16.25 6.22 3.66
C ASN A 179 -15.06 5.80 4.53
N GLN A 180 -14.99 6.21 5.81
CA GLN A 180 -13.79 6.02 6.65
C GLN A 180 -13.42 4.55 6.82
N VAL A 181 -14.41 3.74 7.19
CA VAL A 181 -14.21 2.30 7.40
C VAL A 181 -13.71 1.63 6.12
N ALA A 182 -14.26 2.01 4.96
CA ALA A 182 -13.82 1.46 3.68
C ALA A 182 -12.40 1.91 3.33
N ARG A 183 -12.09 3.22 3.37
CA ARG A 183 -10.77 3.74 2.95
C ARG A 183 -9.61 3.31 3.85
N GLU A 184 -9.86 3.02 5.12
CA GLU A 184 -8.84 2.54 6.07
C GLU A 184 -8.71 1.01 6.09
N SER A 185 -9.58 0.28 5.38
CA SER A 185 -9.53 -1.18 5.30
C SER A 185 -8.30 -1.66 4.51
N GLN A 186 -7.53 -2.55 5.13
CA GLN A 186 -6.38 -3.20 4.48
C GLN A 186 -6.88 -4.28 3.53
N VAL A 187 -6.44 -4.23 2.27
CA VAL A 187 -6.69 -5.27 1.28
C VAL A 187 -5.36 -5.98 1.01
N LYS A 188 -5.26 -7.23 1.46
CA LYS A 188 -3.99 -7.98 1.45
C LYS A 188 -3.38 -8.08 0.04
N THR A 189 -4.21 -8.23 -0.99
CA THR A 189 -3.75 -8.30 -2.39
C THR A 189 -3.13 -6.98 -2.89
N PHE A 190 -3.41 -5.85 -2.25
CA PHE A 190 -2.81 -4.55 -2.60
C PHE A 190 -1.52 -4.25 -1.85
N VAL A 191 -1.04 -5.15 -0.99
CA VAL A 191 0.17 -4.95 -0.20
C VAL A 191 1.22 -5.98 -0.59
N ASP A 192 2.39 -5.50 -0.98
CA ASP A 192 3.57 -6.34 -1.18
C ASP A 192 4.13 -6.73 0.20
N PRO A 193 4.32 -8.03 0.52
CA PRO A 193 4.91 -8.43 1.80
C PRO A 193 6.35 -7.93 2.05
N GLY A 194 7.06 -7.52 0.99
CA GLY A 194 8.36 -6.87 1.05
C GLY A 194 8.30 -5.38 1.35
N ASP A 195 7.13 -4.75 1.24
CA ASP A 195 6.89 -3.36 1.62
C ASP A 195 6.44 -3.28 3.09
N THR A 196 7.37 -2.91 3.97
CA THR A 196 7.18 -3.02 5.43
C THR A 196 6.62 -1.75 6.08
N GLU A 197 6.35 -0.71 5.30
CA GLU A 197 6.00 0.65 5.74
C GLU A 197 4.57 1.03 5.32
N PRO A 198 4.03 2.12 5.91
CA PRO A 198 2.94 2.05 6.88
C PRO A 198 1.65 1.41 6.35
N LYS A 199 0.89 0.74 7.23
CA LYS A 199 -0.44 0.21 6.87
C LYS A 199 -1.43 1.31 6.47
N LEU A 200 -1.32 2.48 7.10
CA LEU A 200 -2.18 3.63 6.86
C LEU A 200 -1.33 4.86 6.62
N ILE A 201 -1.58 5.52 5.49
CA ILE A 201 -0.88 6.73 5.06
C ILE A 201 -1.70 7.98 5.38
N GLY A 202 -1.01 9.11 5.52
CA GLY A 202 -1.65 10.41 5.61
C GLY A 202 -1.89 10.99 4.22
N ILE A 203 -3.11 11.46 3.95
CA ILE A 203 -3.43 12.23 2.76
C ILE A 203 -3.49 13.69 3.18
N THR A 204 -2.59 14.52 2.65
CA THR A 204 -2.35 15.89 3.12
C THR A 204 -2.53 16.92 2.00
N ASP A 205 -2.98 18.10 2.39
CA ASP A 205 -2.92 19.35 1.61
C ASP A 205 -1.70 20.15 2.09
N SER A 206 -0.83 20.52 1.17
CA SER A 206 0.41 21.26 1.42
C SER A 206 0.38 22.67 0.84
N GLY A 207 -0.76 23.09 0.30
CA GLY A 207 -0.98 24.37 -0.37
C GLY A 207 -0.56 24.37 -1.85
N ASP A 208 -1.02 25.38 -2.59
CA ASP A 208 -0.72 25.59 -4.02
C ASP A 208 -0.02 26.94 -4.26
N PRO A 209 1.31 26.98 -4.54
CA PRO A 209 2.25 25.85 -4.51
C PRO A 209 2.51 25.33 -3.09
N PRO A 210 3.00 24.09 -2.96
CA PRO A 210 3.43 23.56 -1.69
C PRO A 210 4.55 24.41 -1.11
N ASN A 211 4.31 25.05 0.04
CA ASN A 211 5.25 25.98 0.64
C ASN A 211 5.89 25.40 1.92
N ALA A 212 7.12 25.82 2.24
CA ALA A 212 7.87 25.30 3.38
C ALA A 212 7.37 25.85 4.74
N VAL A 213 6.50 26.85 4.71
CA VAL A 213 6.06 27.63 5.87
C VAL A 213 4.77 27.06 6.45
N ASN A 214 3.96 26.40 5.62
CA ASN A 214 2.74 25.69 5.99
C ASN A 214 3.10 24.23 6.22
N ALA A 215 2.88 23.75 7.44
CA ALA A 215 2.92 22.31 7.69
C ALA A 215 1.81 21.63 6.87
N PRO A 216 2.06 20.47 6.26
CA PRO A 216 1.03 19.69 5.57
C PRO A 216 -0.18 19.49 6.48
N THR A 217 -1.37 19.87 6.00
CA THR A 217 -2.63 19.69 6.72
C THR A 217 -3.23 18.35 6.36
N MET A 218 -3.40 17.47 7.34
CA MET A 218 -4.03 16.16 7.14
C MET A 218 -5.50 16.32 6.71
N ILE A 219 -5.85 15.87 5.50
CA ILE A 219 -7.23 15.80 5.03
C ILE A 219 -7.89 14.52 5.57
N THR A 220 -7.24 13.37 5.38
CA THR A 220 -7.76 12.08 5.79
C THR A 220 -6.66 11.01 5.84
N ARG A 221 -6.98 9.79 6.24
CA ARG A 221 -6.09 8.63 6.20
C ARG A 221 -6.63 7.58 5.26
N ALA A 222 -5.75 6.79 4.66
CA ALA A 222 -6.14 5.69 3.80
C ALA A 222 -5.18 4.50 3.92
N ALA A 223 -5.68 3.31 3.61
CA ALA A 223 -4.90 2.09 3.56
C ALA A 223 -3.90 2.12 2.41
N VAL A 224 -2.71 1.58 2.69
CA VAL A 224 -1.59 1.57 1.76
C VAL A 224 -1.86 0.66 0.56
N CYS A 225 -1.20 0.97 -0.56
CA CYS A 225 -1.14 0.13 -1.74
C CYS A 225 0.28 0.11 -2.28
N SER A 226 0.86 -1.08 -2.44
CA SER A 226 2.21 -1.27 -2.98
C SER A 226 2.21 -1.42 -4.50
N TYR A 227 1.18 -0.92 -5.18
CA TYR A 227 0.99 -1.02 -6.62
C TYR A 227 0.40 0.28 -7.18
N ALA A 228 0.73 0.59 -8.43
CA ALA A 228 0.21 1.75 -9.15
C ALA A 228 -0.20 1.36 -10.58
N GLY A 229 -1.18 2.07 -11.14
CA GLY A 229 -1.56 1.97 -12.54
C GLY A 229 -0.61 2.76 -13.45
N CYS A 230 -0.41 2.29 -14.67
CA CYS A 230 0.44 2.97 -15.65
C CYS A 230 -0.35 4.02 -16.44
N LEU A 231 0.03 5.29 -16.23
CA LEU A 231 -0.55 6.47 -16.90
C LEU A 231 0.05 6.73 -18.28
N GLY A 232 1.25 6.18 -18.52
CA GLY A 232 1.98 6.33 -19.77
C GLY A 232 3.31 7.04 -19.59
N THR A 233 3.70 7.80 -20.61
CA THR A 233 5.06 8.34 -20.76
C THR A 233 5.17 9.85 -20.58
N LEU A 234 4.04 10.55 -20.63
CA LEU A 234 3.94 11.99 -20.45
C LEU A 234 3.64 12.36 -19.00
N ALA A 235 3.73 13.66 -18.67
CA ALA A 235 3.35 14.12 -17.34
C ALA A 235 1.86 13.84 -17.07
N TYR A 236 1.48 13.70 -15.79
CA TYR A 236 0.12 13.32 -15.40
C TYR A 236 -0.94 14.40 -15.66
N GLU A 237 -0.51 15.59 -16.06
CA GLU A 237 -1.37 16.64 -16.56
C GLU A 237 -1.52 16.63 -18.09
N GLU A 238 -0.52 16.07 -18.78
CA GLU A 238 -0.32 16.25 -20.21
C GLU A 238 -1.19 15.27 -21.00
N GLN A 239 -2.14 15.84 -21.76
CA GLN A 239 -3.00 15.10 -22.66
C GLN A 239 -2.43 15.10 -24.09
N PRO A 240 -2.64 14.03 -24.88
CA PRO A 240 -3.37 12.81 -24.52
C PRO A 240 -2.55 11.84 -23.67
N PHE A 241 -3.19 11.17 -22.72
CA PHE A 241 -2.55 10.09 -21.98
C PHE A 241 -2.25 8.89 -22.89
N THR A 242 -1.06 8.30 -22.75
CA THR A 242 -0.56 7.20 -23.59
C THR A 242 -0.66 5.83 -22.93
N GLY A 243 -0.76 5.76 -21.61
CA GLY A 243 -0.92 4.51 -20.86
C GLY A 243 -2.37 4.01 -20.82
N VAL A 244 -2.57 2.89 -20.14
CA VAL A 244 -3.88 2.22 -20.07
C VAL A 244 -4.79 2.87 -19.03
N PHE A 245 -4.24 3.23 -17.88
CA PHE A 245 -5.01 3.73 -16.75
C PHE A 245 -4.82 5.22 -16.61
N HIS A 246 -5.87 5.97 -16.91
CA HIS A 246 -5.88 7.40 -16.69
C HIS A 246 -7.23 7.89 -16.19
N ARG A 247 -7.31 9.18 -15.85
CA ARG A 247 -8.54 9.81 -15.38
C ARG A 247 -9.70 9.55 -16.35
N ASN A 248 -10.81 9.04 -15.82
CA ASN A 248 -12.06 8.72 -16.52
C ASN A 248 -11.88 7.86 -17.79
N SER A 249 -10.81 7.07 -17.86
CA SER A 249 -10.55 6.16 -18.97
C SER A 249 -11.66 5.12 -19.14
N LYS A 250 -11.91 4.73 -20.39
CA LYS A 250 -12.77 3.61 -20.80
C LYS A 250 -12.10 2.83 -21.92
N ILE A 251 -10.86 2.39 -21.66
CA ILE A 251 -10.03 1.69 -22.63
C ILE A 251 -10.50 0.25 -22.75
N ARG A 252 -10.74 -0.24 -23.96
CA ARG A 252 -11.04 -1.65 -24.23
C ARG A 252 -9.74 -2.39 -24.49
N ILE A 253 -9.75 -3.71 -24.32
CA ILE A 253 -8.59 -4.55 -24.68
C ILE A 253 -8.20 -4.34 -26.15
N THR A 254 -9.17 -4.15 -27.05
CA THR A 254 -8.92 -3.88 -28.48
C THR A 254 -8.28 -2.53 -28.76
N ASP A 255 -8.31 -1.61 -27.80
CA ASP A 255 -7.70 -0.28 -27.95
C ASP A 255 -6.20 -0.30 -27.58
N ILE A 256 -5.67 -1.46 -27.15
CA ILE A 256 -4.25 -1.70 -26.84
C ILE A 256 -3.58 -2.28 -28.09
N THR A 257 -3.24 -1.40 -29.03
CA THR A 257 -2.68 -1.78 -30.34
C THR A 257 -1.20 -2.16 -30.29
N ASP A 258 -0.48 -1.80 -29.23
CA ASP A 258 0.93 -2.21 -29.03
C ASP A 258 1.06 -3.68 -28.59
N GLY A 259 -0.08 -4.34 -28.35
CA GLY A 259 -0.16 -5.73 -27.90
C GLY A 259 -0.29 -5.82 -26.38
N THR A 260 -1.29 -6.57 -25.92
CA THR A 260 -1.61 -6.72 -24.49
C THR A 260 -0.48 -7.34 -23.69
N SER A 261 0.32 -8.21 -24.29
CA SER A 261 1.50 -8.82 -23.67
C SER A 261 2.67 -7.84 -23.53
N MET A 262 2.66 -6.73 -24.28
CA MET A 262 3.75 -5.74 -24.36
C MET A 262 3.37 -4.39 -23.75
N THR A 263 2.15 -4.26 -23.23
CA THR A 263 1.70 -3.06 -22.51
C THR A 263 1.59 -3.37 -21.02
N ILE A 264 2.28 -2.58 -20.20
CA ILE A 264 2.21 -2.62 -18.74
C ILE A 264 0.93 -1.91 -18.28
N GLY A 265 0.17 -2.60 -17.44
CA GLY A 265 -1.00 -2.06 -16.76
C GLY A 265 -0.69 -1.60 -15.35
N ILE A 266 -0.23 -2.51 -14.50
CA ILE A 266 0.01 -2.27 -13.08
C ILE A 266 1.46 -2.64 -12.77
N GLY A 267 2.12 -1.86 -11.92
CA GLY A 267 3.47 -2.13 -11.45
C GLY A 267 3.61 -1.93 -9.96
N GLU A 268 4.63 -2.55 -9.38
CA GLU A 268 4.98 -2.37 -7.97
C GLU A 268 5.42 -0.94 -7.65
N ARG A 269 5.08 -0.51 -6.44
CA ARG A 269 5.51 0.72 -5.82
C ARG A 269 5.74 0.51 -4.34
N MET A 270 6.90 0.92 -3.83
CA MET A 270 7.26 0.74 -2.42
C MET A 270 7.00 2.01 -1.60
N SER A 271 6.39 1.82 -0.43
CA SER A 271 6.03 2.91 0.48
C SER A 271 7.24 3.64 1.06
N ARG A 272 8.39 2.96 1.17
CA ARG A 272 9.67 3.61 1.56
C ARG A 272 10.16 4.67 0.57
N HIS A 273 9.71 4.62 -0.68
CA HIS A 273 9.99 5.65 -1.68
C HIS A 273 8.87 6.67 -1.71
N THR A 274 7.64 6.18 -1.83
CA THR A 274 6.46 7.05 -1.90
C THR A 274 5.24 6.29 -1.41
N GLU A 275 4.64 6.80 -0.34
CA GLU A 275 3.41 6.27 0.25
C GLU A 275 2.26 6.35 -0.77
N SER A 276 1.56 5.23 -1.00
CA SER A 276 0.49 5.14 -2.00
C SER A 276 -0.74 4.47 -1.41
N SER A 277 -1.91 4.65 -2.02
CA SER A 277 -3.15 4.07 -1.51
C SER A 277 -3.97 3.46 -2.64
N TRP A 278 -4.78 2.46 -2.32
CA TRP A 278 -5.69 1.88 -3.29
C TRP A 278 -6.97 2.71 -3.46
N VAL A 279 -7.25 3.69 -2.59
CA VAL A 279 -8.58 4.32 -2.54
C VAL A 279 -8.84 5.23 -3.75
N GLY A 280 -7.89 6.09 -4.10
CA GLY A 280 -8.06 7.07 -5.16
C GLY A 280 -7.53 8.46 -4.83
N LEU A 281 -7.95 9.43 -5.65
CA LEU A 281 -7.55 10.82 -5.60
C LEU A 281 -8.45 11.60 -4.65
N VAL A 282 -7.87 12.20 -3.62
CA VAL A 282 -8.56 13.18 -2.78
C VAL A 282 -8.30 14.57 -3.38
N PRO A 283 -9.33 15.33 -3.81
CA PRO A 283 -9.12 16.66 -4.37
C PRO A 283 -8.36 17.59 -3.42
N GLY A 284 -7.42 18.36 -3.98
CA GLY A 284 -6.56 19.27 -3.20
C GLY A 284 -5.48 18.58 -2.37
N ALA A 285 -5.36 17.25 -2.44
CA ALA A 285 -4.26 16.55 -1.80
C ALA A 285 -3.03 16.49 -2.72
N GLU A 286 -1.87 16.44 -2.09
CA GLU A 286 -0.61 16.11 -2.73
C GLU A 286 0.01 14.83 -2.15
N LEU A 287 0.85 14.24 -2.98
CA LEU A 287 1.74 13.15 -2.65
C LEU A 287 3.13 13.70 -2.38
N VAL A 288 3.79 13.23 -1.33
CA VAL A 288 5.18 13.57 -1.00
C VAL A 288 6.03 12.31 -1.07
N TYR A 289 7.34 12.46 -1.32
CA TYR A 289 8.27 11.38 -0.98
C TYR A 289 8.08 10.95 0.47
N ALA A 290 8.26 9.66 0.74
CA ALA A 290 8.29 9.19 2.10
C ALA A 290 9.42 9.89 2.88
N PRO A 291 9.26 10.17 4.19
CA PRO A 291 10.31 10.79 4.99
C PRO A 291 11.62 9.98 5.02
N THR A 292 11.53 8.68 4.74
CA THR A 292 12.65 7.74 4.69
C THR A 292 13.28 7.63 3.30
N ALA A 293 12.74 8.30 2.29
CA ALA A 293 13.29 8.30 0.95
C ALA A 293 14.60 9.12 0.92
N ALA A 294 15.61 8.60 0.21
CA ALA A 294 16.93 9.24 0.13
C ALA A 294 16.90 10.67 -0.47
N ARG A 295 15.83 11.03 -1.19
CA ARG A 295 15.65 12.33 -1.85
C ARG A 295 14.67 13.26 -1.14
N TYR A 296 14.15 12.87 0.02
CA TYR A 296 13.31 13.75 0.82
C TYR A 296 14.15 14.93 1.37
N ASN A 297 13.72 16.16 1.12
CA ASN A 297 14.40 17.37 1.58
C ASN A 297 13.38 18.41 2.11
N PRO A 298 13.13 18.48 3.42
CA PRO A 298 12.09 19.36 3.96
C PRO A 298 12.29 20.85 3.63
N SER A 299 13.49 21.27 3.22
CA SER A 299 13.79 22.66 2.81
C SER A 299 13.44 23.01 1.35
N GLN A 300 13.12 22.02 0.50
CA GLN A 300 12.71 22.22 -0.90
C GLN A 300 11.38 21.53 -1.22
N PRO A 301 10.30 21.96 -0.55
CA PRO A 301 9.04 21.23 -0.55
C PRO A 301 8.48 21.11 -1.98
N SER A 302 8.38 22.20 -2.74
CA SER A 302 7.78 22.23 -4.08
C SER A 302 8.32 21.21 -5.10
N PHE A 303 9.57 20.74 -4.95
CA PHE A 303 10.14 19.71 -5.83
C PHE A 303 9.75 18.27 -5.44
N GLN A 304 9.21 18.08 -4.24
CA GLN A 304 8.87 16.78 -3.63
C GLN A 304 7.40 16.45 -3.68
N PHE A 305 6.53 17.42 -3.95
CA PHE A 305 5.11 17.17 -4.10
C PHE A 305 4.77 16.79 -5.53
N ARG A 306 3.77 15.93 -5.65
CA ARG A 306 3.07 15.67 -6.90
C ARG A 306 1.57 15.72 -6.59
N PRO A 307 0.71 16.16 -7.51
CA PRO A 307 -0.72 16.03 -7.36
C PRO A 307 -1.15 14.60 -7.03
N ALA A 308 -2.21 14.45 -6.22
CA ALA A 308 -2.64 13.17 -5.67
C ALA A 308 -2.95 12.07 -6.71
N ILE A 309 -3.16 12.40 -7.99
CA ILE A 309 -3.22 11.40 -9.07
C ILE A 309 -2.01 10.47 -9.05
N THR A 310 -0.84 11.02 -8.74
CA THR A 310 0.41 10.27 -8.70
C THR A 310 0.52 9.30 -7.55
N ALA A 311 -0.40 9.32 -6.57
CA ALA A 311 -0.47 8.31 -5.50
C ALA A 311 -1.05 6.97 -6.00
N ILE A 312 -1.72 7.01 -7.15
CA ILE A 312 -2.49 5.89 -7.73
C ILE A 312 -1.92 5.48 -9.09
N LEU A 313 -1.58 6.49 -9.90
CA LEU A 313 -1.19 6.34 -11.30
C LEU A 313 0.19 6.96 -11.50
N VAL A 314 1.09 6.25 -12.17
CA VAL A 314 2.47 6.71 -12.36
C VAL A 314 2.80 6.81 -13.84
N HIS A 315 3.75 7.70 -14.15
CA HIS A 315 4.24 7.89 -15.51
C HIS A 315 5.73 7.54 -15.59
N VAL A 316 6.17 7.18 -16.79
CA VAL A 316 7.58 6.85 -17.07
C VAL A 316 8.15 7.88 -18.04
N ARG A 317 8.82 8.91 -17.50
CA ARG A 317 9.43 9.97 -18.32
C ARG A 317 10.86 9.69 -18.71
N SER A 318 11.73 9.27 -17.81
CA SER A 318 13.17 9.32 -18.11
C SER A 318 14.01 8.26 -17.42
N SER A 319 13.39 7.36 -16.67
CA SER A 319 14.11 6.36 -15.87
C SER A 319 13.39 5.02 -15.91
N ALA A 320 14.17 3.96 -15.83
CA ALA A 320 13.71 2.65 -15.39
C ALA A 320 13.18 2.71 -13.94
N PRO A 321 12.55 1.62 -13.45
CA PRO A 321 12.05 1.56 -12.08
C PRO A 321 13.19 1.79 -11.07
N SER A 322 13.12 2.85 -10.27
CA SER A 322 14.20 3.22 -9.36
C SER A 322 13.74 4.11 -8.21
N ASP A 323 14.42 3.99 -7.08
CA ASP A 323 14.27 4.86 -5.90
C ASP A 323 15.00 6.22 -6.06
N GLN A 324 15.72 6.39 -7.17
CA GLN A 324 16.38 7.63 -7.56
C GLN A 324 15.51 8.49 -8.49
N GLY A 325 14.34 7.98 -8.90
CA GLY A 325 13.41 8.66 -9.78
C GLY A 325 12.46 9.63 -9.07
N SER A 326 11.58 10.26 -9.85
CA SER A 326 10.41 11.03 -9.39
C SER A 326 9.54 10.22 -8.42
N PRO A 327 8.77 10.84 -7.49
CA PRO A 327 7.86 10.09 -6.64
C PRO A 327 6.82 9.35 -7.50
N GLY A 328 6.36 9.97 -8.59
CA GLY A 328 5.41 9.38 -9.55
C GLY A 328 6.01 8.35 -10.51
N GLY A 329 6.93 7.50 -10.04
CA GLY A 329 7.52 6.40 -10.80
C GLY A 329 7.30 5.04 -10.13
N PHE A 330 7.57 3.97 -10.87
CA PHE A 330 7.52 2.60 -10.36
C PHE A 330 8.80 2.23 -9.61
N ILE A 331 8.67 1.43 -8.55
CA ILE A 331 9.80 0.82 -7.83
C ILE A 331 9.30 -0.24 -6.84
N GLY A 332 9.76 -1.47 -6.98
CA GLY A 332 9.44 -2.57 -6.06
C GLY A 332 10.48 -2.73 -4.94
N PRO A 333 10.12 -3.41 -3.83
CA PRO A 333 11.03 -3.62 -2.71
C PRO A 333 12.06 -4.74 -2.95
N HIS A 334 12.03 -5.40 -4.11
CA HIS A 334 12.82 -6.60 -4.38
C HIS A 334 14.14 -6.29 -5.08
N ALA A 335 15.24 -6.86 -4.57
CA ALA A 335 16.58 -6.70 -5.16
C ALA A 335 16.71 -7.24 -6.61
N ALA A 336 15.83 -8.15 -7.03
CA ALA A 336 15.84 -8.72 -8.37
C ALA A 336 15.27 -7.77 -9.45
N GLY A 337 14.60 -6.69 -9.05
CA GLY A 337 13.90 -5.78 -9.94
C GLY A 337 12.45 -5.55 -9.51
N THR A 338 11.77 -4.67 -10.24
CA THR A 338 10.37 -4.30 -10.00
C THR A 338 9.45 -5.18 -10.83
N GLN A 339 8.38 -5.69 -10.23
CA GLN A 339 7.42 -6.56 -10.92
C GLN A 339 6.28 -5.75 -11.55
N PHE A 340 5.85 -6.20 -12.72
CA PHE A 340 4.81 -5.58 -13.53
C PHE A 340 3.83 -6.62 -14.05
N LEU A 341 2.58 -6.21 -14.13
CA LEU A 341 1.47 -6.89 -14.79
C LEU A 341 1.27 -6.27 -16.18
N ASN A 342 1.35 -7.11 -17.21
CA ASN A 342 0.96 -6.76 -18.56
C ASN A 342 -0.56 -6.91 -18.74
N MET A 343 -1.10 -6.28 -19.77
CA MET A 343 -2.54 -6.25 -20.01
C MET A 343 -3.14 -7.57 -20.52
N ASP A 344 -2.33 -8.58 -20.82
CA ASP A 344 -2.76 -9.96 -21.07
C ASP A 344 -2.78 -10.85 -19.81
N GLY A 345 -2.46 -10.29 -18.64
CA GLY A 345 -2.38 -11.01 -17.38
C GLY A 345 -1.00 -11.64 -17.10
N SER A 346 -0.08 -11.62 -18.06
CA SER A 346 1.30 -12.05 -17.83
C SER A 346 2.04 -11.05 -16.93
N CYS A 347 3.08 -11.52 -16.23
CA CYS A 347 3.88 -10.67 -15.36
C CYS A 347 5.35 -10.71 -15.79
N ARG A 348 6.04 -9.59 -15.63
CA ARG A 348 7.47 -9.44 -15.93
C ARG A 348 8.20 -8.73 -14.82
N ILE A 349 9.52 -8.93 -14.74
CA ILE A 349 10.41 -8.18 -13.85
C ILE A 349 11.24 -7.24 -14.72
N ILE A 350 11.41 -6.01 -14.27
CA ILE A 350 12.27 -5.02 -14.95
C ILE A 350 13.29 -4.51 -13.94
N SER A 351 14.56 -4.56 -14.33
CA SER A 351 15.69 -4.07 -13.54
C SER A 351 15.75 -2.54 -13.49
N ALA A 352 16.33 -1.98 -12.43
CA ALA A 352 16.65 -0.56 -12.34
C ALA A 352 17.68 -0.10 -13.40
N ASN A 353 18.42 -1.04 -14.00
CA ASN A 353 19.40 -0.78 -15.06
C ASN A 353 18.80 -0.98 -16.47
N ALA A 354 17.51 -1.30 -16.59
CA ALA A 354 16.87 -1.46 -17.89
C ALA A 354 16.94 -0.17 -18.71
N SER A 355 16.93 -0.29 -20.04
CA SER A 355 16.91 0.87 -20.92
C SER A 355 15.63 1.71 -20.66
N PRO A 356 15.75 3.00 -20.32
CA PRO A 356 14.58 3.84 -20.12
C PRO A 356 13.68 3.94 -21.36
N SER A 357 14.24 3.86 -22.57
CA SER A 357 13.43 3.91 -23.81
C SER A 357 12.57 2.66 -23.98
N VAL A 358 13.13 1.49 -23.67
CA VAL A 358 12.40 0.21 -23.71
C VAL A 358 11.30 0.19 -22.65
N PHE A 359 11.62 0.61 -21.42
CA PHE A 359 10.62 0.66 -20.37
C PHE A 359 9.48 1.65 -20.68
N ARG A 360 9.81 2.79 -21.30
CA ARG A 360 8.81 3.75 -21.79
C ARG A 360 7.88 3.16 -22.84
N ALA A 361 8.42 2.45 -23.81
CA ALA A 361 7.64 1.77 -24.84
C ALA A 361 6.72 0.68 -24.27
N LEU A 362 7.11 0.02 -23.17
CA LEU A 362 6.20 -0.89 -22.46
C LEU A 362 5.05 -0.17 -21.73
N CYS A 363 5.12 1.16 -21.57
CA CYS A 363 4.12 1.94 -20.84
C CYS A 363 3.09 2.60 -21.76
N THR A 364 3.19 2.42 -23.08
CA THR A 364 2.24 2.92 -24.07
C THR A 364 1.25 1.82 -24.46
N ARG A 365 0.00 2.21 -24.76
CA ARG A 365 -1.02 1.29 -25.28
C ARG A 365 -1.10 1.29 -26.81
N SER A 366 -0.65 2.39 -27.43
CA SER A 366 -0.81 2.66 -28.86
C SER A 366 0.29 3.58 -29.43
N GLY A 367 1.53 3.46 -28.94
CA GLY A 367 2.67 4.23 -29.42
C GLY A 367 3.37 3.63 -30.65
N GLY A 368 3.13 2.34 -30.95
CA GLY A 368 3.70 1.64 -32.10
C GLY A 368 5.19 1.38 -32.01
N GLU A 369 5.78 1.44 -30.81
CA GLU A 369 7.21 1.26 -30.61
C GLU A 369 7.62 -0.22 -30.82
N ILE A 370 8.64 -0.44 -31.66
CA ILE A 370 9.23 -1.78 -31.84
C ILE A 370 10.33 -1.96 -30.79
N LEU A 371 10.16 -2.92 -29.88
CA LEU A 371 11.22 -3.28 -28.95
C LEU A 371 12.30 -4.10 -29.66
N PRO A 372 13.59 -3.78 -29.48
CA PRO A 372 14.67 -4.58 -30.07
C PRO A 372 14.67 -6.00 -29.47
N GLU A 373 14.69 -7.02 -30.34
CA GLU A 373 14.75 -8.43 -29.93
C GLU A 373 16.04 -8.72 -29.14
N GLY A 374 15.95 -9.54 -28.09
CA GLY A 374 17.12 -10.16 -27.44
C GLY A 374 17.84 -9.35 -26.35
N GLN A 375 17.34 -8.17 -25.96
CA GLN A 375 17.83 -7.49 -24.75
C GLN A 375 17.08 -8.06 -23.54
N GLY A 376 17.78 -8.77 -22.65
CA GLY A 376 17.19 -9.25 -21.39
C GLY A 376 16.60 -8.08 -20.59
N TYR A 377 15.33 -8.22 -20.19
CA TYR A 377 14.55 -7.24 -19.43
C TYR A 377 14.89 -7.25 -17.93
#